data_AF-A0A9C9G198-F1
#
_entry.id   AF-A0A9C9G198-F1
#
_cell.length_a   1.000
_cell.length_b   1.000
_cell.length_c   1.000
_cell.angle_alpha   90.00
_cell.angle_beta   90.00
_cell.angle_gamma   90.00
#
_symmetry.space_group_name_H-M   'P 1'
#
loop_
_entity.id
_entity.type
_entity.pdbx_description
1 polymer ?
#
loop_
_entity_poly.entity_id
_entity_poly.type
_entity_poly.pdbx_seq_one_letter_code
_entity_poly.pdbx_strand_id
1 'polypeptide(L)'
;MNMKIKRLFWILLLALVPGSVLAAGSMPTAIRIGTLYASTGPFSSPSMSQFHGLQFWAKQVNSQGGVFVKRYGKRIPVKLIAYDDQSKTS
;
A
#
# COMPACT_ATOMS: atom_id res chain seq x y z
N MET A 1 -40.51 -8.69 -41.10
CA MET A 1 -39.16 -8.17 -40.76
C MET A 1 -38.11 -9.23 -41.08
N ASN A 2 -37.27 -8.98 -42.10
CA ASN A 2 -36.41 -9.96 -42.76
C ASN A 2 -35.31 -10.55 -41.86
N MET A 3 -35.18 -11.88 -41.83
CA MET A 3 -34.19 -12.62 -41.02
C MET A 3 -32.73 -12.26 -41.31
N LYS A 4 -32.43 -11.62 -42.46
CA LYS A 4 -31.09 -11.12 -42.79
C LYS A 4 -30.68 -9.91 -41.93
N ILE A 5 -31.64 -9.10 -41.47
CA ILE A 5 -31.39 -7.87 -40.69
C ILE A 5 -31.08 -8.19 -39.22
N LYS A 6 -31.66 -9.28 -38.67
CA LYS A 6 -31.40 -9.72 -37.29
C LYS A 6 -29.99 -10.31 -37.10
N ARG A 7 -29.38 -10.85 -38.15
CA ARG A 7 -28.03 -11.44 -38.10
C ARG A 7 -26.93 -10.38 -38.10
N LEU A 8 -27.19 -9.21 -38.69
CA LEU A 8 -26.23 -8.10 -38.72
C LEU A 8 -26.12 -7.38 -37.36
N PHE A 9 -27.17 -7.43 -36.55
CA PHE A 9 -27.18 -6.87 -35.19
C PHE A 9 -26.40 -7.70 -34.16
N TRP A 10 -26.14 -8.98 -34.43
CA TRP A 10 -25.34 -9.84 -33.53
C TRP A 10 -23.83 -9.77 -33.80
N ILE A 11 -23.42 -9.28 -34.97
CA ILE A 11 -22.00 -9.17 -35.35
C ILE A 11 -21.38 -7.85 -34.86
N LEU A 12 -22.20 -6.83 -34.54
CA LEU A 12 -21.71 -5.55 -34.02
C LEU A 12 -21.53 -5.51 -32.49
N LEU A 13 -21.94 -6.57 -31.77
CA LEU A 13 -21.77 -6.64 -30.30
C LEU A 13 -20.42 -7.25 -29.86
N LEU A 14 -19.58 -7.66 -30.83
CA LEU A 14 -18.33 -8.39 -30.60
C LEU A 14 -17.08 -7.60 -31.03
N ALA A 15 -17.12 -6.27 -30.87
CA ALA A 15 -15.98 -5.40 -31.20
C ALA A 15 -15.72 -4.38 -30.08
N LEU A 16 -15.64 -4.86 -28.85
CA LEU A 16 -15.03 -4.09 -27.77
C LEU A 16 -14.18 -5.05 -26.93
N VAL A 17 -13.04 -4.53 -26.47
CA VAL A 17 -11.98 -5.16 -25.66
C VAL A 17 -10.80 -5.65 -26.52
N PRO A 18 -9.52 -5.29 -26.24
CA PRO A 18 -8.98 -4.83 -24.95
C PRO A 18 -8.07 -3.59 -25.07
N GLY A 19 -8.49 -2.44 -24.54
CA GLY A 19 -7.65 -1.24 -24.43
C GLY A 19 -7.05 -1.11 -23.04
N SER A 20 -5.91 -1.77 -22.82
CA SER A 20 -5.01 -1.61 -21.66
C SER A 20 -5.63 -1.82 -20.27
N VAL A 21 -5.68 -3.08 -19.83
CA VAL A 21 -5.41 -3.33 -18.40
C VAL A 21 -3.96 -2.89 -18.20
N LEU A 22 -3.77 -1.63 -17.79
CA LEU A 22 -2.50 -1.21 -17.22
C LEU A 22 -2.18 -2.28 -16.18
N ALA A 23 -1.06 -2.98 -16.35
CA ALA A 23 -0.55 -3.91 -15.36
C ALA A 23 -0.24 -3.08 -14.11
N ALA A 24 -1.27 -2.81 -13.31
CA ALA A 24 -1.12 -2.35 -11.96
C ALA A 24 -0.40 -3.52 -11.28
N GLY A 25 0.92 -3.41 -11.16
CA GLY A 25 1.73 -4.37 -10.43
C GLY A 25 1.01 -4.70 -9.12
N SER A 26 1.06 -5.97 -8.72
CA SER A 26 0.29 -6.48 -7.58
C SER A 26 0.34 -5.49 -6.41
N MET A 27 -0.83 -5.01 -5.98
CA MET A 27 -0.93 -4.07 -4.86
C MET A 27 -0.24 -4.71 -3.63
N PRO A 28 0.71 -4.00 -2.98
CA PRO A 28 1.37 -4.55 -1.81
C PRO A 28 0.36 -4.71 -0.68
N THR A 29 0.52 -5.78 0.11
CA THR A 29 -0.35 -6.03 1.28
C THR A 29 -0.07 -5.06 2.43
N ALA A 30 1.10 -4.41 2.43
CA ALA A 30 1.48 -3.36 3.38
C ALA A 30 2.55 -2.43 2.81
N ILE A 31 2.55 -1.17 3.26
CA ILE A 31 3.67 -0.23 3.10
C ILE A 31 4.66 -0.49 4.24
N ARG A 32 5.83 -1.01 3.91
CA ARG A 32 6.88 -1.31 4.89
C ARG A 32 7.72 -0.05 5.13
N ILE A 33 7.86 0.35 6.38
CA ILE A 33 8.67 1.50 6.78
C ILE A 33 9.75 1.00 7.72
N GLY A 34 11.00 1.09 7.26
CA GLY A 34 12.18 0.73 8.05
C GLY A 34 12.57 1.85 8.99
N THR A 35 12.98 1.52 10.21
CA THR A 35 13.55 2.46 11.17
C THR A 35 14.57 1.77 12.07
N LEU A 36 15.56 2.52 12.52
CA LEU A 36 16.45 2.14 13.60
C LEU A 36 16.04 2.91 14.86
N TYR A 37 16.16 2.27 16.01
CA TYR A 37 15.97 2.91 17.30
C TYR A 37 16.97 2.33 18.29
N ALA A 38 17.32 3.08 19.32
CA ALA A 38 18.11 2.60 20.43
C ALA A 38 17.17 2.08 21.52
N SER A 39 17.11 0.77 21.72
CA SER A 39 16.44 0.17 22.88
C SER A 39 17.38 0.07 24.09
N THR A 40 18.69 0.13 23.82
CA THR A 40 19.77 0.04 24.80
C THR A 40 20.86 1.09 24.54
N GLY A 41 21.73 1.31 25.52
CA GLY A 41 22.83 2.26 25.42
C GLY A 41 22.45 3.71 25.76
N PRO A 42 23.40 4.65 25.59
CA PRO A 42 23.27 6.05 26.03
C PRO A 42 22.12 6.82 25.36
N PHE A 43 21.65 6.39 24.17
CA PHE A 43 20.57 7.06 23.44
C PHE A 43 19.19 6.43 23.66
N SER A 44 19.08 5.42 24.52
CA SER A 44 17.85 4.64 24.72
C SER A 44 16.66 5.49 25.17
N SER A 45 16.81 6.30 26.20
CA SER A 45 15.72 7.13 26.75
C SER A 45 15.06 8.06 25.70
N PRO A 46 15.80 8.92 24.98
CA PRO A 46 15.20 9.74 23.93
C PRO A 46 14.69 8.92 22.74
N SER A 47 15.37 7.84 22.36
CA SER A 47 14.98 7.02 21.20
C SER A 47 13.68 6.23 21.44
N MET A 48 13.49 5.67 22.65
CA MET A 48 12.26 4.95 23.00
C MET A 48 11.02 5.83 22.91
N SER A 49 11.11 7.10 23.34
CA SER A 49 9.99 8.05 23.22
C SER A 49 9.62 8.32 21.76
N GLN A 50 10.63 8.46 20.89
CA GLN A 50 10.42 8.63 19.45
C GLN A 50 9.83 7.37 18.80
N PHE A 51 10.33 6.18 19.18
CA PHE A 51 9.82 4.92 18.69
C PHE A 51 8.36 4.68 19.08
N HIS A 52 7.97 4.99 20.32
CA HIS A 52 6.57 4.97 20.74
C HIS A 52 5.70 5.94 19.93
N GLY A 53 6.23 7.12 19.59
CA GLY A 53 5.57 8.06 18.67
C GLY A 53 5.32 7.45 17.29
N LEU A 54 6.29 6.73 16.72
CA LEU A 54 6.13 6.03 15.44
C LEU A 54 5.08 4.91 15.55
N GLN A 55 5.10 4.12 16.63
CA GLN A 55 4.09 3.08 16.87
C GLN A 55 2.68 3.66 16.98
N PHE A 56 2.52 4.75 17.73
CA PHE A 56 1.26 5.47 17.87
C PHE A 56 0.76 5.96 16.51
N TRP A 57 1.63 6.59 15.72
CA TRP A 57 1.30 7.05 14.38
C TRP A 57 0.86 5.89 13.47
N ALA A 58 1.61 4.79 13.44
CA ALA A 58 1.28 3.63 12.61
C ALA A 58 -0.08 3.03 13.00
N LYS A 59 -0.37 2.95 14.31
CA LYS A 59 -1.67 2.53 14.83
C LYS A 59 -2.79 3.46 14.35
N GLN A 60 -2.61 4.77 14.45
CA GLN A 60 -3.61 5.76 14.01
C GLN A 60 -3.86 5.71 12.49
N VAL A 61 -2.80 5.59 11.69
CA VAL A 61 -2.93 5.46 10.24
C VAL A 61 -3.66 4.17 9.87
N ASN A 62 -3.31 3.07 10.51
CA ASN A 62 -3.95 1.77 10.25
C ASN A 62 -5.40 1.71 10.73
N SER A 63 -5.76 2.40 11.82
CA SER A 63 -7.16 2.50 12.24
C SER A 63 -8.03 3.29 11.24
N GLN A 64 -7.41 4.11 10.39
CA GLN A 64 -8.07 4.81 9.27
C GLN A 64 -8.03 4.00 7.96
N GLY A 65 -7.64 2.72 8.01
CA GLY A 65 -7.51 1.84 6.85
C GLY A 65 -6.16 1.92 6.13
N GLY A 66 -5.21 2.70 6.63
CA GLY A 66 -3.87 2.84 6.07
C GLY A 66 -3.66 4.11 5.24
N VAL A 67 -2.53 4.16 4.53
CA VAL A 67 -2.14 5.28 3.66
C VAL A 67 -2.86 5.14 2.32
N PHE A 68 -3.53 6.21 1.88
CA PHE A 68 -4.14 6.23 0.55
C PHE A 68 -3.07 6.28 -0.54
N VAL A 69 -3.04 5.27 -1.40
CA VAL A 69 -2.10 5.19 -2.52
C VAL A 69 -2.86 5.36 -3.83
N LYS A 70 -2.73 6.55 -4.44
CA LYS A 70 -3.48 6.95 -5.64
C LYS A 70 -3.41 5.93 -6.78
N ARG A 71 -2.23 5.34 -7.02
CA ARG A 71 -2.03 4.29 -8.04
C ARG A 71 -3.00 3.12 -7.90
N TYR A 72 -3.35 2.75 -6.67
CA TYR A 72 -4.21 1.61 -6.39
C TYR A 72 -5.66 2.01 -6.06
N GLY A 73 -5.94 3.32 -5.92
CA GLY A 73 -7.25 3.82 -5.47
C GLY A 73 -7.67 3.26 -4.11
N LYS A 74 -6.71 2.82 -3.28
CA LYS A 74 -6.95 2.08 -2.04
C LYS A 74 -6.06 2.58 -0.92
N ARG A 75 -6.52 2.39 0.32
CA ARG A 75 -5.69 2.56 1.51
C ARG A 75 -4.95 1.27 1.79
N ILE A 76 -3.65 1.37 2.06
CA ILE A 76 -2.76 0.23 2.29
C ILE A 76 -2.17 0.38 3.70
N PRO A 77 -2.24 -0.66 4.55
CA PRO A 77 -1.77 -0.58 5.92
C PRO A 77 -0.25 -0.37 5.97
N VAL A 78 0.22 0.31 7.01
CA VAL A 78 1.63 0.51 7.31
C VAL A 78 2.12 -0.63 8.21
N LYS A 79 3.32 -1.14 7.91
CA LYS A 79 4.06 -2.05 8.79
C LYS A 79 5.42 -1.43 9.12
N LEU A 80 5.61 -1.05 10.39
CA LEU A 80 6.92 -0.67 10.90
C LEU A 80 7.82 -1.90 10.96
N ILE A 81 9.04 -1.76 10.45
CA ILE A 81 10.13 -2.72 10.57
C ILE A 81 11.23 -2.00 11.35
N ALA A 82 11.33 -2.30 12.64
CA ALA A 82 12.23 -1.63 13.56
C ALA A 82 13.34 -2.58 14.00
N TYR A 83 14.58 -2.08 14.02
CA TYR A 83 15.74 -2.80 14.53
C TYR A 83 16.43 -1.97 15.61
N ASP A 84 16.88 -2.63 16.66
CA ASP A 84 17.65 -2.00 17.73
C ASP A 84 19.09 -1.74 17.25
N ASP A 85 19.50 -0.48 17.20
CA ASP A 85 20.87 -0.07 16.86
C ASP A 85 21.83 -0.08 18.06
N GLN A 86 21.31 -0.30 19.28
CA GLN A 86 22.10 -0.35 20.52
C GLN A 86 22.91 0.93 20.80
N SER A 87 22.44 2.08 20.31
CA SER A 87 23.17 3.35 20.34
C SER A 87 24.49 3.34 19.53
N LYS A 88 24.64 2.44 18.55
CA LYS A 88 25.79 2.42 17.65
C LYS A 88 25.58 3.36 16.48
N THR A 89 26.52 4.27 16.29
CA THR A 89 26.45 5.31 15.25
C THR A 89 27.15 4.94 13.94
N SER A 90 27.79 3.77 13.88
CA SER A 90 28.57 3.26 12.74
C SER A 90 28.60 1.74 12.73
#